data_AF-A0A376W004-F1
#
_entry.id   AF-A0A376W004-F1
#
_cell.length_a   1.000
_cell.length_b   1.000
_cell.length_c   1.000
_cell.angle_alpha   90.00
_cell.angle_beta   90.00
_cell.angle_gamma   90.00
#
_symmetry.space_group_name_H-M   'P 1'
#
loop_
_entity.id
_entity.type
_entity.pdbx_description
1 polymer ?
#
loop_
_entity_poly.entity_id
_entity_poly.type
_entity_poly.pdbx_seq_one_letter_code
_entity_poly.pdbx_strand_id
1 'polypeptide(L)'
;MALKATIYKATVNVADLDRNQFLDASLTLARHPSETQERMMLRLLAWLKYADERLQFTRGLCADDEPEAWLRNDHLGIDLWIELGLPG
;
A
#
# COMPACT_ATOMS: atom_id res chain seq x y z
N MET A 1 -1.87 7.99 23.90
CA MET A 1 -2.86 8.58 22.95
C MET A 1 -2.31 8.36 21.56
N ALA A 2 -3.05 7.68 20.68
CA ALA A 2 -2.63 7.49 19.29
C ALA A 2 -2.54 8.86 18.60
N LEU A 3 -1.38 9.20 18.06
CA LEU A 3 -1.25 10.43 17.29
C LEU A 3 -2.16 10.36 16.07
N LYS A 4 -2.84 11.46 15.76
CA LYS A 4 -3.84 11.51 14.70
C LYS A 4 -3.14 11.37 13.34
N ALA A 5 -3.41 10.28 12.63
CA ALA A 5 -2.92 10.08 11.27
C ALA A 5 -3.51 11.14 10.32
N THR A 6 -2.72 11.55 9.34
CA THR A 6 -3.21 12.42 8.25
C THR A 6 -3.74 11.52 7.14
N ILE A 7 -4.98 11.75 6.69
CA ILE A 7 -5.60 10.94 5.64
C ILE A 7 -5.36 11.58 4.27
N TYR A 8 -4.78 10.81 3.36
CA TYR A 8 -4.60 11.16 1.96
C TYR A 8 -5.55 10.34 1.10
N LYS A 9 -6.12 10.96 0.08
CA LYS A 9 -6.93 10.29 -0.94
C LYS A 9 -6.23 10.41 -2.28
N ALA A 10 -6.12 9.30 -2.99
CA ALA A 10 -5.52 9.26 -4.32
C ALA A 10 -6.44 8.50 -5.26
N THR A 11 -6.94 9.18 -6.29
CA THR A 11 -7.59 8.51 -7.43
C THR A 11 -6.51 8.23 -8.45
N VAL A 12 -6.32 6.96 -8.79
CA VAL A 12 -5.26 6.48 -9.69
C VAL A 12 -5.87 5.74 -10.86
N ASN A 13 -5.34 6.03 -12.04
CA ASN A 13 -5.57 5.25 -13.26
C ASN A 13 -4.22 4.63 -13.63
N VAL A 14 -4.17 3.31 -13.69
CA VAL A 14 -2.97 2.53 -14.01
C VAL A 14 -3.16 1.92 -15.38
N ALA A 15 -2.24 2.25 -16.30
CA ALA A 15 -2.14 1.65 -17.62
C ALA A 15 -0.83 0.85 -17.69
N ASP A 16 -0.88 -0.41 -17.26
CA ASP A 16 0.28 -1.31 -17.23
C ASP A 16 0.29 -2.16 -18.50
N LEU A 17 1.12 -1.76 -19.46
CA LEU A 17 1.25 -2.45 -20.75
C LEU A 17 2.01 -3.77 -20.64
N ASP A 18 2.91 -3.90 -19.66
CA ASP A 18 3.71 -5.11 -19.47
C ASP A 18 2.82 -6.25 -18.96
N ARG A 19 1.86 -5.94 -18.09
CA ARG A 19 0.82 -6.87 -17.59
C ARG A 19 -0.46 -6.87 -18.41
N ASN A 20 -0.55 -5.99 -19.42
CA ASN A 20 -1.77 -5.73 -20.21
C ASN A 20 -3.01 -5.48 -19.33
N GLN A 21 -2.83 -4.68 -18.28
CA GLN A 21 -3.84 -4.40 -17.27
C GLN A 21 -4.12 -2.90 -17.18
N PHE A 22 -5.40 -2.55 -17.22
CA PHE A 22 -5.88 -1.20 -16.98
C PHE A 22 -6.76 -1.20 -15.74
N LEU A 23 -6.46 -0.32 -14.78
CA LEU A 23 -7.13 -0.31 -13.49
C LEU A 23 -7.40 1.12 -13.02
N ASP A 24 -8.64 1.39 -12.62
CA ASP A 24 -9.03 2.59 -11.91
C ASP A 24 -9.27 2.27 -10.44
N ALA A 25 -8.61 2.99 -9.53
CA ALA A 25 -8.76 2.77 -8.10
C ALA A 25 -8.81 4.09 -7.32
N SER A 26 -9.60 4.08 -6.24
CA SER A 26 -9.66 5.17 -5.26
C SER A 26 -9.04 4.71 -3.95
N LEU A 27 -7.82 5.18 -3.69
CA LEU A 27 -7.01 4.77 -2.56
C LEU A 27 -7.16 5.76 -1.40
N THR A 28 -7.15 5.23 -0.18
CA THR A 28 -7.07 6.02 1.05
C THR A 28 -5.84 5.58 1.83
N LEU A 29 -4.91 6.50 2.06
CA LEU A 29 -3.67 6.26 2.79
C LEU A 29 -3.72 7.00 4.13
N ALA A 30 -3.50 6.28 5.22
CA ALA A 30 -3.28 6.88 6.52
C ALA A 30 -1.78 7.09 6.73
N ARG A 31 -1.34 8.35 6.80
CA ARG A 31 0.04 8.71 7.11
C ARG A 31 0.20 8.90 8.62
N HIS A 32 0.97 8.01 9.25
CA HIS A 32 1.33 8.16 10.65
C HIS A 32 2.32 9.35 10.81
N PRO A 33 2.30 10.13 11.90
CA PRO A 33 3.20 11.27 12.06
C PRO A 33 4.70 10.95 12.04
N SER A 34 5.11 9.71 12.34
CA SER A 34 6.51 9.27 12.17
C SER A 34 6.85 8.84 10.75
N GLU A 35 5.86 8.76 9.86
CA GLU A 35 6.06 8.43 8.46
C GLU A 35 6.38 9.69 7.66
N THR A 36 7.49 9.67 6.92
CA THR A 36 7.83 10.78 6.02
C THR A 36 6.94 10.77 4.78
N GLN A 37 6.83 11.93 4.12
CA GLN A 37 6.07 12.03 2.90
C GLN A 37 6.68 11.18 1.77
N GLU A 38 8.00 11.07 1.69
CA GLU A 38 8.67 10.21 0.70
C GLU A 38 8.31 8.74 0.90
N ARG A 39 8.30 8.24 2.14
CA ARG A 39 7.91 6.85 2.43
C ARG A 39 6.44 6.59 2.05
N MET A 40 5.54 7.52 2.35
CA MET A 40 4.14 7.41 1.95
C MET A 40 3.98 7.37 0.41
N MET A 41 4.72 8.22 -0.31
CA MET A 41 4.72 8.20 -1.77
C MET A 41 5.34 6.92 -2.34
N LEU A 42 6.33 6.35 -1.67
CA LEU A 42 6.92 5.06 -2.04
C LEU A 42 5.92 3.91 -1.84
N ARG A 43 5.07 3.94 -0.81
CA ARG A 43 3.95 3.00 -0.64
C ARG A 43 2.96 3.09 -1.79
N LEU A 44 2.59 4.31 -2.15
CA LEU A 44 1.73 4.55 -3.32
C LEU A 44 2.37 4.01 -4.60
N LEU A 45 3.67 4.28 -4.82
CA LEU A 45 4.39 3.77 -5.99
C LEU A 45 4.45 2.24 -6.01
N ALA A 46 4.70 1.60 -4.88
CA ALA A 46 4.69 0.15 -4.75
C ALA A 46 3.31 -0.42 -5.07
N TRP A 47 2.23 0.23 -4.61
CA TRP A 47 0.87 -0.14 -4.98
C TRP A 47 0.65 -0.01 -6.49
N LEU A 48 1.08 1.09 -7.13
CA LEU A 48 0.93 1.28 -8.57
C LEU A 48 1.68 0.21 -9.38
N LYS A 49 2.87 -0.19 -8.95
CA LYS A 49 3.66 -1.24 -9.60
C LYS A 49 2.98 -2.61 -9.52
N TYR A 50 2.35 -2.91 -8.39
CA TYR A 50 1.65 -4.17 -8.15
C TYR A 50 0.14 -4.01 -8.18
N ALA A 51 -0.34 -3.05 -8.98
CA ALA A 51 -1.74 -2.62 -8.94
C ALA A 51 -2.70 -3.80 -9.13
N ASP A 52 -3.62 -3.93 -8.17
CA ASP A 52 -4.62 -4.98 -8.10
C ASP A 52 -5.77 -4.49 -7.19
N GLU A 53 -7.00 -4.87 -7.52
CA GLU A 53 -8.20 -4.47 -6.74
C GLU A 53 -8.16 -5.00 -5.30
N ARG A 54 -7.48 -6.13 -5.06
CA ARG A 54 -7.37 -6.78 -3.75
C ARG A 54 -6.14 -6.34 -2.98
N LEU A 55 -5.25 -5.55 -3.57
CA LEU A 55 -4.06 -5.04 -2.89
C LEU A 55 -4.45 -3.96 -1.88
N GLN A 56 -4.22 -4.23 -0.60
CA GLN A 56 -4.64 -3.36 0.50
C GLN A 56 -3.45 -2.84 1.29
N PHE A 57 -3.45 -1.55 1.60
CA PHE A 57 -2.56 -0.97 2.60
C PHE A 57 -2.94 -1.45 4.00
N THR A 58 -1.94 -1.67 4.83
CA THR A 58 -2.14 -2.06 6.24
C THR A 58 -1.61 -0.96 7.17
N ARG A 59 -1.50 -1.26 8.47
CA ARG A 59 -0.88 -0.36 9.44
C ARG A 59 0.65 -0.31 9.33
N GLY A 60 1.28 -1.26 8.64
CA GLY A 60 2.70 -1.25 8.27
C GLY A 60 3.60 -0.81 9.42
N LEU A 61 4.24 0.36 9.29
CA LEU A 61 5.09 1.00 10.32
C LEU A 61 4.55 0.99 11.77
N CYS A 62 3.24 0.89 11.96
CA CYS A 62 2.61 0.88 13.28
C CYS A 62 2.32 -0.53 13.84
N ALA A 63 2.61 -1.60 13.09
CA ALA A 63 2.34 -2.98 13.46
C ALA A 63 3.45 -3.89 12.92
N ASP A 64 4.20 -4.52 13.83
CA ASP A 64 5.36 -5.35 13.47
C ASP A 64 4.97 -6.65 12.72
N ASP A 65 3.69 -7.02 12.71
CA ASP A 65 3.15 -8.23 12.08
C ASP A 65 2.42 -7.98 10.75
N GLU A 66 2.39 -6.73 10.26
CA GLU A 66 1.74 -6.38 8.99
C GLU A 66 2.72 -5.74 7.98
N PRO A 67 2.66 -6.11 6.68
CA PRO A 67 3.43 -5.46 5.63
C PRO A 67 2.92 -4.04 5.35
N GLU A 68 3.61 -3.23 4.56
CA GLU A 68 3.02 -1.94 4.13
C GLU A 68 1.76 -2.13 3.26
N ALA A 69 1.76 -3.17 2.43
CA ALA A 69 0.60 -3.63 1.70
C ALA A 69 0.67 -5.15 1.45
N TRP A 70 -0.49 -5.77 1.33
CA TRP A 70 -0.59 -7.19 0.96
C TRP A 70 -1.71 -7.46 -0.04
N LEU A 71 -1.52 -8.53 -0.81
CA LEU A 71 -2.58 -9.16 -1.58
C LEU A 71 -2.87 -10.51 -0.96
N ARG A 72 -4.15 -10.76 -0.65
CA ARG A 72 -4.60 -12.04 -0.10
C ARG A 72 -5.53 -12.77 -1.05
N ASN A 73 -5.37 -14.09 -1.14
CA ASN A 73 -6.23 -14.97 -1.92
C ASN A 73 -7.54 -15.31 -1.19
N ASP A 74 -8.39 -16.10 -1.84
CA ASP A 74 -9.72 -16.47 -1.35
C ASP A 74 -9.68 -17.39 -0.11
N HIS A 75 -8.52 -17.98 0.18
CA HIS A 75 -8.28 -18.79 1.36
C HIS A 75 -7.59 -18.01 2.49
N LEU A 76 -7.53 -16.67 2.38
CA LEU A 76 -6.85 -15.77 3.32
C LEU A 76 -5.32 -15.94 3.38
N GLY A 77 -4.73 -16.70 2.45
CA GLY A 77 -3.28 -16.77 2.27
C GLY A 77 -2.73 -15.49 1.66
N ILE A 78 -1.46 -15.19 1.93
CA ILE A 78 -0.77 -14.02 1.40
C ILE A 78 -0.09 -14.40 0.09
N ASP A 79 -0.55 -13.83 -1.02
CA ASP A 79 0.05 -14.03 -2.34
C ASP A 79 1.16 -13.01 -2.62
N LEU A 80 1.03 -11.80 -2.06
CA LEU A 80 2.03 -10.75 -2.18
C LEU A 80 2.20 -10.01 -0.84
N TRP A 81 3.46 -9.88 -0.41
CA TRP A 81 3.88 -9.11 0.77
C TRP A 81 4.78 -7.96 0.32
N ILE A 82 4.35 -6.72 0.53
CA ILE A 82 5.12 -5.53 0.15
C ILE A 82 5.67 -4.86 1.41
N GLU A 83 6.99 -4.82 1.50
CA GLU A 83 7.70 -4.20 2.61
C GLU A 83 8.63 -3.10 2.10
N LEU A 84 8.79 -2.04 2.89
CA LEU A 84 9.59 -0.88 2.54
C LEU A 84 10.63 -0.57 3.61
N GLY A 85 11.79 -0.14 3.16
CA GLY A 85 12.92 0.21 4.01
C GLY A 85 13.96 -0.89 4.02
N LEU A 86 14.61 -1.06 5.17
CA LEU A 86 15.67 -2.04 5.39
C LEU A 86 15.20 -3.00 6.49
N PRO A 87 14.52 -4.10 6.13
CA PRO A 87 14.16 -5.14 7.09
C PRO A 87 15.45 -5.79 7.63
N GLY A 88 15.48 -6.01 8.94
CA GLY A 88 16.61 -6.63 9.66
C GLY A 88 16.54 -8.15 9.68
#